data_AF-A0A6A0A3I3-F1
#
_entry.id   AF-A0A6A0A3I3-F1
#
_cell.length_a   1.000
_cell.length_b   1.000
_cell.length_c   1.000
_cell.angle_alpha   90.00
_cell.angle_beta   90.00
_cell.angle_gamma   90.00
#
_symmetry.space_group_name_H-M   'P 1'
#
loop_
_entity.id
_entity.type
_entity.pdbx_description
1 polymer ?
#
loop_
_entity_poly.entity_id
_entity_poly.type
_entity_poly.pdbx_seq_one_letter_code
_entity_poly.pdbx_strand_id
1 'polypeptide(L)'
;MEEDIPPGHVSLSSPMMPSSLPGSSDPATVYDFFWLTEDSAWATWATRIDTQPIPANTSFRRIIVPSVDTVRYTFLLDAAVRRGFPTLIVGPTGTGKSVMVHKYLYSLPGEEYVPPNIIGFSARTTANMTQYLIDAKLDRRRK
;
A
#
# COMPACT_ATOMS: atom_id res chain seq x y z
N MET A 1 5.22 -39.64 7.19
CA MET A 1 4.60 -38.30 7.14
C MET A 1 3.51 -38.21 6.07
N GLU A 2 3.08 -39.33 5.49
CA GLU A 2 2.12 -39.40 4.38
C GLU A 2 0.77 -39.97 4.81
N GLU A 3 0.64 -40.41 6.08
CA GLU A 3 -0.56 -41.06 6.63
C GLU A 3 -1.66 -40.09 7.08
N ASP A 4 -1.39 -38.79 7.18
CA ASP A 4 -2.34 -37.79 7.72
C ASP A 4 -3.10 -37.00 6.64
N ILE A 5 -3.00 -37.36 5.36
CA ILE A 5 -3.67 -36.62 4.29
C ILE A 5 -5.09 -37.18 4.07
N PRO A 6 -6.16 -36.38 4.26
CA PRO A 6 -7.53 -36.85 4.10
C PRO A 6 -7.81 -37.35 2.67
N PRO A 7 -8.65 -38.39 2.50
CA PRO A 7 -9.09 -38.83 1.18
C PRO A 7 -9.81 -37.70 0.45
N GLY A 8 -9.36 -37.38 -0.77
CA GLY A 8 -9.85 -36.25 -1.57
C GLY A 8 -9.01 -34.97 -1.46
N HIS A 9 -7.90 -34.98 -0.72
CA HIS A 9 -6.97 -33.85 -0.72
C HIS A 9 -6.34 -33.66 -2.10
N VAL A 10 -6.54 -32.48 -2.69
CA VAL A 10 -5.84 -32.06 -3.89
C VAL A 10 -4.50 -31.46 -3.45
N SER A 11 -3.39 -32.13 -3.78
CA SER A 11 -2.06 -31.55 -3.62
C SER A 11 -1.91 -30.36 -4.58
N LEU A 12 -2.04 -29.15 -4.04
CA LEU A 12 -1.77 -27.93 -4.79
C LEU A 12 -0.25 -27.83 -5.01
N SER A 13 0.19 -28.02 -6.26
CA SER A 13 1.59 -27.84 -6.64
C SER A 13 1.89 -26.35 -6.81
N SER A 14 1.94 -25.60 -5.72
CA SER A 14 2.39 -24.21 -5.75
C SER A 14 3.92 -24.16 -5.70
N PRO A 15 4.59 -23.40 -6.58
CA PRO A 15 6.03 -23.23 -6.51
C PRO A 15 6.43 -22.59 -5.18
N MET A 16 7.53 -23.09 -4.60
CA MET A 16 8.13 -22.45 -3.43
C MET A 16 8.66 -21.07 -3.78
N MET A 17 8.73 -20.18 -2.79
CA MET A 17 9.35 -18.87 -2.95
C MET A 17 10.83 -19.03 -3.35
N PRO A 18 11.33 -18.25 -4.32
CA PRO A 18 12.75 -18.29 -4.69
C PRO A 18 13.65 -17.93 -3.50
N SER A 19 14.82 -18.57 -3.42
CA SER A 19 15.80 -18.33 -2.34
C SER A 19 16.71 -17.12 -2.59
N SER A 20 16.72 -16.57 -3.80
CA SER A 20 17.54 -15.40 -4.18
C SER A 20 16.82 -14.52 -5.19
N LEU A 21 17.26 -13.25 -5.28
CA LEU A 21 16.77 -12.31 -6.27
C LEU A 21 17.32 -12.64 -7.66
N PRO A 22 16.59 -12.31 -8.76
CA PRO A 22 17.10 -12.47 -10.11
C PRO A 22 18.44 -11.75 -10.29
N GLY A 23 19.48 -12.49 -10.66
CA GLY A 23 20.83 -11.95 -10.87
C GLY A 23 21.64 -11.68 -9.60
N SER A 24 21.15 -12.06 -8.41
CA SER A 24 21.92 -12.02 -7.16
C SER A 24 22.10 -13.42 -6.56
N SER A 25 23.28 -13.66 -5.97
CA SER A 25 23.56 -14.83 -5.14
C SER A 25 23.18 -14.63 -3.68
N ASP A 26 22.80 -13.42 -3.29
CA ASP A 26 22.44 -13.11 -1.90
C ASP A 26 21.09 -13.74 -1.55
N PRO A 27 20.94 -14.24 -0.31
CA PRO A 27 19.68 -14.81 0.14
C PRO A 27 18.60 -13.74 0.14
N ALA A 28 17.49 -14.04 -0.55
CA ALA A 28 16.32 -13.17 -0.59
C ALA A 28 15.43 -13.40 0.64
N THR A 29 14.65 -12.37 0.96
CA THR A 29 13.69 -12.38 2.07
C THR A 29 12.26 -12.50 1.55
N VAL A 30 11.34 -12.86 2.44
CA VAL A 30 9.90 -12.86 2.13
C VAL A 30 9.37 -11.49 1.70
N TYR A 31 10.08 -10.42 2.01
CA TYR A 31 9.68 -9.05 1.64
C TYR A 31 10.03 -8.72 0.19
N ASP A 32 10.91 -9.47 -0.46
CA ASP A 32 11.38 -9.20 -1.82
C ASP A 32 10.37 -9.65 -2.89
N PHE A 33 9.43 -10.50 -2.50
CA PHE A 33 8.46 -11.11 -3.40
C PHE A 33 7.02 -10.78 -3.02
N PHE A 34 6.14 -10.99 -3.99
CA PHE A 34 4.69 -11.03 -3.83
C PHE A 34 4.10 -12.16 -4.67
N TRP A 35 2.89 -12.58 -4.30
CA TRP A 35 2.20 -13.67 -4.99
C TRP A 35 1.29 -13.14 -6.09
N LEU A 36 1.48 -13.64 -7.32
CA LEU A 36 0.59 -13.41 -8.46
C LEU A 36 -0.46 -14.52 -8.47
N THR A 37 -1.71 -14.16 -8.15
CA THR A 37 -2.81 -15.14 -8.08
C THR A 37 -3.19 -15.67 -9.45
N GLU A 38 -3.11 -14.83 -10.49
CA GLU A 38 -3.44 -15.21 -11.88
C GLU A 38 -2.47 -16.25 -12.44
N ASP A 39 -1.17 -16.04 -12.21
CA ASP A 39 -0.10 -16.91 -12.73
C ASP A 39 0.28 -18.04 -11.75
N SER A 40 -0.29 -18.03 -10.53
CA SER A 40 0.11 -18.93 -9.43
C SER A 40 1.64 -18.96 -9.23
N ALA A 41 2.27 -17.78 -9.25
CA ALA A 41 3.71 -17.63 -9.27
C ALA A 41 4.20 -16.52 -8.33
N TRP A 42 5.46 -16.63 -7.91
CA TRP A 42 6.16 -15.58 -7.18
C TRP A 42 6.79 -14.58 -8.15
N ALA A 43 6.63 -13.29 -7.87
CA ALA A 43 7.29 -12.21 -8.60
C ALA A 43 7.95 -11.23 -7.64
N THR A 44 8.95 -10.50 -8.13
CA THR A 44 9.65 -9.48 -7.33
C THR A 44 8.94 -8.14 -7.40
N TRP A 45 8.95 -7.36 -6.31
CA TRP A 45 8.36 -6.02 -6.31
C TRP A 45 8.96 -5.07 -7.36
N ALA A 46 10.22 -5.32 -7.76
CA ALA A 46 10.89 -4.57 -8.81
C ALA A 46 10.11 -4.58 -10.13
N THR A 47 9.37 -5.65 -10.45
CA THR A 47 8.55 -5.73 -11.67
C THR A 47 7.34 -4.79 -11.66
N ARG A 48 6.97 -4.27 -10.49
CA ARG A 48 5.84 -3.34 -10.30
C ARG A 48 6.25 -1.88 -10.11
N ILE A 49 7.54 -1.58 -10.21
CA ILE A 49 8.01 -0.19 -10.18
C ILE A 49 7.60 0.48 -11.49
N ASP A 50 6.95 1.63 -11.38
CA ASP A 50 6.67 2.48 -12.53
C ASP A 50 7.98 3.10 -13.04
N THR A 51 8.41 2.68 -14.23
CA THR A 51 9.62 3.14 -14.89
C THR A 51 9.37 4.29 -15.86
N GLN A 52 8.16 4.85 -15.91
CA GLN A 52 7.86 5.99 -16.78
C GLN A 52 8.73 7.20 -16.40
N PRO A 53 9.24 7.94 -17.40
CA PRO A 53 10.04 9.13 -17.13
C PRO A 53 9.18 10.21 -16.49
N ILE A 54 9.71 10.85 -15.46
CA ILE A 54 9.07 11.99 -14.81
C ILE A 54 8.99 13.15 -15.83
N PRO A 55 7.81 13.74 -16.09
CA PRO A 55 7.68 14.85 -17.02
C PRO A 55 8.59 16.02 -16.65
N ALA A 56 9.27 16.62 -17.64
CA ALA A 56 10.26 17.69 -17.43
C ALA A 56 9.67 18.96 -16.74
N ASN A 57 8.37 19.18 -16.86
CA ASN A 57 7.65 20.29 -16.23
C ASN A 57 7.18 19.98 -14.78
N THR A 58 7.50 18.80 -14.24
CA THR A 58 7.12 18.44 -12.88
C THR A 58 7.93 19.26 -11.88
N SER A 59 7.23 20.02 -11.01
CA SER A 59 7.90 20.73 -9.91
C SER A 59 8.67 19.74 -9.04
N PHE A 60 9.94 20.06 -8.74
CA PHE A 60 10.81 19.22 -7.90
C PHE A 60 10.14 18.75 -6.61
N ARG A 61 9.34 19.61 -5.96
CA ARG A 61 8.63 19.31 -4.71
C ARG A 61 7.53 18.26 -4.85
N ARG A 62 7.09 17.95 -6.08
CA ARG A 62 6.05 16.97 -6.39
C ARG A 62 6.63 15.66 -6.93
N ILE A 63 7.94 15.60 -7.17
CA ILE A 63 8.59 14.39 -7.66
C ILE A 63 8.59 13.35 -6.54
N ILE A 64 8.01 12.19 -6.83
CA ILE A 64 8.04 11.01 -5.97
C ILE A 64 8.68 9.92 -6.81
N VAL A 65 9.88 9.50 -6.41
CA VAL A 65 10.60 8.41 -7.08
C VAL A 65 9.97 7.09 -6.64
N PRO A 66 9.40 6.30 -7.56
CA PRO A 66 8.91 4.98 -7.24
C PRO A 66 10.08 4.08 -6.81
N SER A 67 9.94 3.47 -5.63
CA SER A 67 10.87 2.46 -5.10
C SER A 67 10.12 1.18 -4.73
N VAL A 68 10.85 0.07 -4.56
CA VAL A 68 10.31 -1.20 -4.05
C VAL A 68 9.45 -0.98 -2.80
N ASP A 69 9.94 -0.20 -1.84
CA ASP A 69 9.22 0.06 -0.60
C ASP A 69 7.91 0.82 -0.84
N THR A 70 7.92 1.85 -1.69
CA THR A 70 6.69 2.59 -2.00
C THR A 70 5.65 1.70 -2.69
N VAL A 71 6.07 0.81 -3.58
CA VAL A 71 5.17 -0.14 -4.26
C VAL A 71 4.59 -1.13 -3.24
N ARG A 72 5.43 -1.73 -2.40
CA ARG A 72 5.03 -2.69 -1.37
C ARG A 72 4.04 -2.08 -0.37
N TYR A 73 4.34 -0.88 0.16
CA TYR A 73 3.44 -0.23 1.12
C TYR A 73 2.15 0.24 0.48
N THR A 74 2.18 0.70 -0.78
CA THR A 74 0.96 1.09 -1.50
C THR A 74 0.08 -0.13 -1.76
N PHE A 75 0.66 -1.30 -2.07
CA PHE A 75 -0.09 -2.55 -2.21
C PHE A 75 -0.83 -2.94 -0.92
N LEU A 76 -0.14 -2.89 0.22
CA LEU A 76 -0.75 -3.22 1.52
C LEU A 76 -1.83 -2.20 1.91
N LEU A 77 -1.56 -0.91 1.67
CA LEU A 77 -2.54 0.15 1.89
C LEU A 77 -3.78 -0.06 1.03
N ASP A 78 -3.60 -0.41 -0.24
CA ASP A 78 -4.71 -0.65 -1.17
C ASP A 78 -5.59 -1.82 -0.75
N ALA A 79 -4.98 -2.95 -0.39
CA ALA A 79 -5.70 -4.12 0.10
C ALA A 79 -6.52 -3.81 1.36
N ALA A 80 -5.99 -2.97 2.26
CA ALA A 80 -6.67 -2.59 3.48
C ALA A 80 -7.81 -1.58 3.23
N VAL A 81 -7.56 -0.52 2.46
CA VAL A 81 -8.56 0.51 2.16
C VAL A 81 -9.76 -0.06 1.40
N ARG A 82 -9.53 -0.90 0.38
CA ARG A 82 -10.61 -1.56 -0.38
C ARG A 82 -11.50 -2.45 0.49
N ARG A 83 -10.98 -2.96 1.60
CA ARG A 83 -11.73 -3.79 2.55
C ARG A 83 -12.26 -3.01 3.75
N GLY A 84 -12.05 -1.69 3.78
CA GLY A 84 -12.47 -0.84 4.90
C GLY A 84 -11.69 -1.08 6.18
N PHE A 85 -10.47 -1.64 6.11
CA PHE A 85 -9.63 -1.86 7.29
C PHE A 85 -8.81 -0.61 7.66
N PRO A 86 -8.99 -0.05 8.87
CA PRO A 86 -8.18 1.07 9.34
C PRO A 86 -6.70 0.69 9.38
N THR A 87 -5.84 1.52 8.80
CA THR A 87 -4.42 1.23 8.63
C THR A 87 -3.56 2.33 9.24
N LEU A 88 -2.54 1.94 10.01
CA LEU A 88 -1.55 2.84 10.60
C LEU A 88 -0.19 2.62 9.93
N ILE A 89 0.39 3.69 9.37
CA ILE A 89 1.73 3.68 8.79
C ILE A 89 2.67 4.49 9.67
N VAL A 90 3.68 3.82 10.23
CA VAL A 90 4.66 4.41 11.17
C VAL A 90 6.05 4.52 10.55
N GLY A 91 6.87 5.42 11.09
CA GLY A 91 8.29 5.55 10.73
C GLY A 91 8.84 6.95 10.94
N PRO A 92 10.15 7.16 10.81
CA PRO A 92 10.83 8.43 11.09
C PRO A 92 10.27 9.62 10.32
N THR A 93 10.43 10.84 10.80
CA THR A 93 10.00 12.04 10.07
C THR A 93 10.81 12.21 8.77
N GLY A 94 10.21 12.82 7.75
CA GLY A 94 10.88 13.07 6.46
C GLY A 94 10.97 11.86 5.51
N THR A 95 10.42 10.70 5.84
CA THR A 95 10.51 9.48 4.99
C THR A 95 9.39 9.35 3.94
N GLY A 96 8.73 10.44 3.55
CA GLY A 96 7.73 10.43 2.48
C GLY A 96 6.40 9.71 2.77
N LYS A 97 6.17 9.20 3.99
CA LYS A 97 4.92 8.47 4.37
C LYS A 97 3.65 9.24 4.02
N SER A 98 3.50 10.49 4.46
CA SER A 98 2.31 11.31 4.19
C SER A 98 2.14 11.58 2.70
N VAL A 99 3.23 11.78 1.97
CA VAL A 99 3.21 12.01 0.53
C VAL A 99 2.71 10.77 -0.21
N MET A 100 3.18 9.59 0.18
CA MET A 100 2.73 8.31 -0.38
C MET A 100 1.24 8.07 -0.10
N VAL A 101 0.79 8.22 1.16
CA VAL A 101 -0.61 8.03 1.53
C VAL A 101 -1.52 9.01 0.79
N HIS A 102 -1.14 10.30 0.70
CA HIS A 102 -1.92 11.28 -0.04
C HIS A 102 -2.00 10.92 -1.53
N LYS A 103 -0.87 10.57 -2.16
CA LYS A 103 -0.86 10.15 -3.57
C LYS A 103 -1.82 8.99 -3.81
N TYR A 104 -1.80 7.98 -2.94
CA TYR A 104 -2.71 6.84 -3.03
C TYR A 104 -4.18 7.26 -2.86
N LEU A 105 -4.52 7.99 -1.79
CA LEU A 105 -5.91 8.39 -1.52
C LEU A 105 -6.50 9.27 -2.64
N TYR A 106 -5.71 10.16 -3.24
CA TYR A 106 -6.15 10.98 -4.38
C TYR A 106 -6.23 10.19 -5.70
N SER A 107 -5.65 8.99 -5.77
CA SER A 107 -5.75 8.11 -6.94
C SER A 107 -7.01 7.22 -6.93
N LEU A 108 -7.74 7.18 -5.82
CA LEU A 108 -8.96 6.39 -5.67
C LEU A 108 -10.09 6.90 -6.59
N PRO A 109 -10.94 6.01 -7.12
CA PRO A 109 -12.04 6.39 -8.00
C PRO A 109 -13.10 7.20 -7.25
N GLY A 110 -13.39 8.40 -7.74
CA GLY A 110 -14.35 9.33 -7.11
C GLY A 110 -15.81 8.86 -7.12
N GLU A 111 -16.13 7.84 -7.91
CA GLU A 111 -17.45 7.19 -7.93
C GLU A 111 -17.68 6.33 -6.68
N GLU A 112 -16.62 5.76 -6.11
CA GLU A 112 -16.67 4.89 -4.93
C GLU A 112 -16.20 5.60 -3.66
N TYR A 113 -15.27 6.55 -3.78
CA TYR A 113 -14.63 7.22 -2.65
C TYR A 113 -14.84 8.73 -2.68
N VAL A 114 -15.12 9.31 -1.51
CA VAL A 114 -15.10 10.76 -1.33
C VAL A 114 -13.67 11.30 -1.27
N PRO A 115 -13.44 12.57 -1.65
CA PRO A 115 -12.13 13.19 -1.48
C PRO A 115 -11.62 13.06 -0.04
N PRO A 116 -10.34 12.73 0.17
CA PRO A 116 -9.82 12.40 1.49
C PRO A 116 -9.88 13.62 2.43
N ASN A 117 -10.42 13.42 3.63
CA ASN A 117 -10.36 14.41 4.70
C ASN A 117 -9.01 14.31 5.44
N ILE A 118 -8.06 15.16 5.05
CA ILE A 118 -6.72 15.17 5.65
C ILE A 118 -6.68 16.09 6.89
N ILE A 119 -6.42 15.51 8.05
CA ILE A 119 -6.32 16.22 9.33
C ILE A 119 -4.88 16.17 9.82
N GLY A 120 -4.26 17.35 9.97
CA GLY A 120 -2.93 17.51 10.55
C GLY A 120 -3.01 17.74 12.06
N PHE A 121 -2.31 16.92 12.84
CA PHE A 121 -2.18 17.09 14.28
C PHE A 121 -0.89 17.83 14.63
N SER A 122 -0.99 18.70 15.63
CA SER A 122 0.14 19.38 16.25
C SER A 122 -0.04 19.39 17.77
N ALA A 123 0.98 19.84 18.51
CA ALA A 123 0.89 20.00 19.96
C ALA A 123 -0.23 20.95 20.43
N ARG A 124 -0.80 21.78 19.55
CA ARG A 124 -1.89 22.70 19.87
C ARG A 124 -3.27 22.21 19.42
N THR A 125 -3.35 21.03 18.79
CA THR A 125 -4.64 20.49 18.33
C THR A 125 -5.43 19.95 19.51
N THR A 126 -6.54 20.59 19.86
CA THR A 126 -7.44 20.16 20.95
C THR A 126 -8.50 19.19 20.45
N ALA A 127 -9.15 18.46 21.36
CA ALA A 127 -10.25 17.55 21.03
C ALA A 127 -11.40 18.26 20.29
N ASN A 128 -11.78 19.46 20.75
CA ASN A 128 -12.83 20.27 20.11
C ASN A 128 -12.44 20.67 18.68
N MET A 129 -11.16 21.00 18.46
CA MET A 129 -10.66 21.33 17.12
C MET A 129 -10.70 20.11 16.19
N THR A 130 -10.34 18.92 16.68
CA THR A 130 -10.43 17.66 15.92
C THR A 130 -11.87 17.36 15.52
N GLN A 131 -12.81 17.43 16.47
CA GLN A 131 -14.23 17.21 16.19
C GLN A 131 -14.73 18.17 15.11
N TYR A 132 -14.41 19.46 15.24
CA TYR A 132 -14.78 20.47 14.24
C TYR A 132 -14.20 20.15 12.84
N LEU A 133 -12.93 19.73 12.75
CA LEU A 133 -12.30 19.38 11.47
C LEU A 133 -12.93 18.14 10.82
N ILE A 134 -13.41 17.18 11.60
CA ILE A 134 -14.15 16.03 11.11
C ILE A 134 -15.53 16.48 10.61
N ASP A 135 -16.30 17.16 11.46
CA ASP A 135 -17.67 17.58 11.17
C ASP A 135 -17.77 18.55 10.00
N ALA A 136 -16.75 19.39 9.78
CA ALA A 136 -16.71 20.34 8.68
C ALA A 136 -16.73 19.69 7.28
N LYS A 137 -16.47 18.38 7.19
CA LYS A 137 -16.49 17.61 5.94
C LYS A 137 -17.65 16.62 5.84
N LEU A 138 -18.53 16.59 6.84
CA LEU A 138 -19.69 15.70 6.86
C LEU A 138 -20.98 16.49 6.57
N ASP A 139 -21.86 15.91 5.76
CA ASP A 139 -23.20 16.46 5.58
C ASP A 139 -24.05 16.27 6.83
N ARG A 140 -24.65 17.35 7.31
CA ARG A 140 -25.58 17.31 8.45
C ARG A 140 -26.92 16.76 7.96
N ARG A 141 -27.17 15.47 8.19
CA ARG A 141 -28.52 14.91 8.02
C ARG A 141 -29.44 15.46 9.11
N ARG A 142 -30.50 16.16 8.71
CA ARG A 142 -31.64 16.43 9.61
C ARG A 142 -32.43 15.12 9.79
N LYS A 143 -32.82 14.82 11.03
CA LYS A 143 -33.79 13.76 11.33
C LYS A 143 -35.16 14.16 10.79
#